data_AF-A0A8I6XV34-F1
#
_entry.id   AF-A0A8I6XV34-F1
#
_cell.length_a   1.000
_cell.length_b   1.000
_cell.length_c   1.000
_cell.angle_alpha   90.00
_cell.angle_beta   90.00
_cell.angle_gamma   90.00
#
_symmetry.space_group_name_H-M   'P 1'
#
loop_
_entity.id
_entity.type
_entity.pdbx_description
1 polymer ?
#
loop_
_entity_poly.entity_id
_entity_poly.type
_entity_poly.pdbx_seq_one_letter_code
_entity_poly.pdbx_strand_id
1 'polypeptide(L)'
;MTLPNTFMSADQIFEFVRDADCYPNVSIAYRILLTVPVTIASAERSFSKLKLLKNYLRSTMSQVRLNGLAMCCIEKNMLDSINIDTIIDDFVSKNA
;
A
#
# COMPACT_ATOMS: atom_id res chain seq x y z
N MET A 1 9.05 35.02 -10.06
CA MET A 1 9.79 33.83 -9.59
C MET A 1 10.66 33.36 -10.74
N THR A 2 11.96 33.64 -10.71
CA THR A 2 12.93 33.16 -11.71
C THR A 2 13.42 31.78 -11.29
N LEU A 3 13.49 30.85 -12.23
CA LEU A 3 14.06 29.52 -11.98
C LEU A 3 15.50 29.70 -11.46
N PRO A 4 15.92 29.01 -10.39
CA PRO A 4 17.30 29.09 -9.91
C PRO A 4 18.26 28.62 -11.01
N ASN A 5 19.26 29.44 -11.35
CA ASN A 5 20.30 29.11 -12.34
C ASN A 5 21.48 28.33 -11.73
N THR A 6 21.31 27.77 -10.53
CA THR A 6 22.31 27.03 -9.79
C THR A 6 21.98 25.54 -9.80
N PHE A 7 22.99 24.67 -9.89
CA PHE A 7 22.80 23.23 -9.69
C PHE A 7 22.29 22.98 -8.26
N MET A 8 21.13 22.36 -8.13
CA MET A 8 20.49 22.04 -6.85
C MET A 8 20.34 20.52 -6.70
N SER A 9 20.45 20.03 -5.47
CA SER A 9 20.16 18.64 -5.14
C SER A 9 18.66 18.34 -5.33
N ALA A 10 18.30 17.08 -5.59
CA ALA A 10 16.91 16.68 -5.82
C ALA A 10 15.97 17.09 -4.66
N ASP A 11 16.47 17.04 -3.42
CA ASP A 11 15.73 17.43 -2.21
C ASP A 11 15.48 18.93 -2.15
N GLN A 12 16.46 19.74 -2.56
CA GLN A 12 16.34 21.20 -2.61
C GLN A 12 15.39 21.65 -3.73
N ILE A 13 15.38 20.93 -4.85
CA ILE A 13 14.41 21.17 -5.94
C ILE A 13 12.99 20.85 -5.46
N PHE A 14 12.81 19.76 -4.71
CA PHE A 14 11.51 19.40 -4.15
C PHE A 14 10.98 20.46 -3.19
N GLU A 15 11.80 20.94 -2.25
CA GLU A 15 11.44 22.03 -1.33
C GLU A 15 11.09 23.32 -2.08
N PHE A 16 11.87 23.69 -3.11
CA PHE A 16 11.59 24.86 -3.94
C PHE A 16 10.27 24.73 -4.72
N VAL A 17 9.99 23.56 -5.32
CA VAL A 17 8.74 23.31 -6.04
C VAL A 17 7.54 23.31 -5.10
N ARG A 18 7.72 22.82 -3.87
CA ARG A 18 6.69 22.84 -2.82
C ARG A 18 6.38 24.25 -2.35
N ASP A 19 7.40 25.09 -2.17
CA ASP A 19 7.26 26.47 -1.69
C ASP A 19 6.77 27.44 -2.77
N ALA A 20 7.19 27.23 -4.03
CA ALA A 20 6.80 28.07 -5.14
C ALA A 20 5.33 27.89 -5.56
N ASP A 21 4.71 26.73 -5.25
CA ASP A 21 3.32 26.30 -5.56
C ASP A 21 2.82 26.62 -6.99
N CYS A 22 3.75 26.92 -7.90
CA CYS A 22 3.47 27.46 -9.23
C CYS A 22 3.41 26.37 -10.30
N TYR A 23 3.83 25.14 -9.96
CA TYR A 23 3.99 24.02 -10.88
C TYR A 23 3.33 22.74 -10.34
N PRO A 24 1.99 22.66 -10.38
CA PRO A 24 1.25 21.52 -9.82
C PRO A 24 1.64 20.18 -10.45
N ASN A 25 1.89 20.16 -11.77
CA ASN A 25 2.32 18.94 -12.48
C ASN A 25 3.68 18.43 -12.02
N VAL A 26 4.61 19.33 -11.68
CA VAL A 26 5.95 18.96 -11.20
C VAL A 26 5.86 18.40 -9.79
N SER A 27 5.05 19.02 -8.91
CA SER A 27 4.77 18.52 -7.57
C SER A 27 4.17 17.10 -7.59
N ILE A 28 3.20 16.85 -8.49
CA ILE A 28 2.60 15.52 -8.66
C ILE A 28 3.63 14.50 -9.15
N ALA A 29 4.46 14.85 -10.14
CA ALA A 29 5.50 13.95 -10.66
C ALA A 29 6.50 13.54 -9.58
N TYR A 30 6.96 14.48 -8.75
CA TYR A 30 7.85 14.19 -7.63
C TYR A 30 7.18 13.33 -6.56
N ARG A 31 5.91 13.59 -6.23
CA ARG A 31 5.16 12.73 -5.30
C ARG A 31 5.06 11.30 -5.81
N ILE A 32 4.79 11.10 -7.10
CA ILE A 32 4.76 9.77 -7.72
C ILE A 32 6.15 9.14 -7.63
N LEU A 33 7.21 9.86 -8.03
CA LEU A 33 8.58 9.36 -8.00
C LEU A 33 9.00 8.89 -6.60
N LEU A 34 8.65 9.62 -5.56
CA LEU A 34 8.96 9.26 -4.16
C LEU A 34 8.08 8.12 -3.63
N THR A 35 6.85 7.98 -4.12
CA THR A 35 5.91 6.94 -3.66
C THR A 35 6.14 5.60 -4.37
N VAL A 36 6.61 5.62 -5.62
CA VAL A 36 6.81 4.42 -6.44
C VAL A 36 7.69 3.36 -5.77
N PRO A 37 8.89 3.68 -5.24
CA PRO A 37 9.74 2.68 -4.56
C PRO A 37 9.06 2.03 -3.36
N VAL A 38 8.31 2.81 -2.58
CA VAL A 38 7.57 2.34 -1.40
C VAL A 38 6.45 1.39 -1.82
N THR A 39 5.70 1.75 -2.87
CA THR A 39 4.63 0.90 -3.42
C THR A 39 5.19 -0.40 -3.99
N ILE A 40 6.32 -0.36 -4.69
CA ILE A 40 6.97 -1.55 -5.23
C ILE A 40 7.36 -2.50 -4.10
N ALA A 41 8.04 -2.00 -3.05
CA ALA A 41 8.42 -2.80 -1.90
C ALA A 41 7.21 -3.43 -1.19
N SER A 42 6.10 -2.68 -1.07
CA SER A 42 4.85 -3.18 -0.51
C SER A 42 4.21 -4.27 -1.38
N ALA A 43 4.21 -4.09 -2.70
CA ALA A 43 3.72 -5.08 -3.65
C ALA A 43 4.56 -6.37 -3.62
N GLU A 44 5.89 -6.27 -3.61
CA GLU A 44 6.81 -7.41 -3.47
C GLU A 44 6.55 -8.19 -2.18
N ARG A 45 6.38 -7.49 -1.06
CA ARG A 45 6.03 -8.11 0.23
C ARG A 45 4.70 -8.86 0.14
N SER A 46 3.69 -8.26 -0.51
CA SER A 46 2.36 -8.85 -0.70
C SER A 46 2.41 -10.10 -1.60
N PHE A 47 3.15 -10.05 -2.71
CA PHE A 47 3.35 -11.20 -3.60
C PHE A 47 4.15 -12.32 -2.94
N SER A 48 5.12 -11.99 -2.09
CA SER A 48 5.85 -12.98 -1.29
C SER A 48 4.91 -13.75 -0.36
N LYS A 49 3.99 -13.05 0.32
CA LYS A 49 2.94 -13.69 1.13
C LYS A 49 1.99 -14.54 0.28
N LEU A 50 1.56 -14.02 -0.88
CA LEU A 50 0.68 -14.76 -1.79
C LEU A 50 1.34 -16.05 -2.28
N LYS A 51 2.65 -16.04 -2.55
CA LYS A 51 3.43 -17.22 -2.94
C LYS A 51 3.43 -18.31 -1.86
N LEU A 52 3.51 -17.93 -0.59
CA LEU A 52 3.38 -18.87 0.53
C LEU A 52 1.97 -19.47 0.63
N LEU A 53 0.96 -18.65 0.33
CA LEU A 53 -0.45 -19.02 0.41
C LEU A 53 -0.86 -19.96 -0.72
N LYS A 54 -0.45 -19.63 -1.95
CA LYS A 54 -0.64 -20.43 -3.17
C LYS A 54 0.58 -21.33 -3.38
N ASN A 55 0.69 -22.38 -2.58
CA ASN A 55 1.70 -23.41 -2.79
C ASN A 55 1.23 -24.47 -3.81
N TYR A 56 2.16 -25.18 -4.45
CA TYR A 56 1.90 -26.21 -5.47
C TYR A 56 0.88 -27.26 -5.02
N LEU A 57 0.98 -27.71 -3.76
CA LEU A 57 0.07 -28.69 -3.15
C LEU A 57 -1.35 -28.13 -2.87
N ARG A 58 -1.55 -26.81 -2.92
CA ARG A 58 -2.84 -26.12 -2.71
C ARG A 58 -3.32 -25.41 -3.98
N SER A 59 -2.95 -25.92 -5.15
CA SER A 59 -3.25 -25.32 -6.45
C SER A 59 -4.75 -25.33 -6.83
N THR A 60 -5.56 -26.20 -6.23
CA THR A 60 -7.01 -26.36 -6.51
C THR A 60 -7.91 -25.39 -5.72
N MET A 61 -7.35 -24.39 -5.04
CA MET A 61 -8.13 -23.47 -4.21
C MET A 61 -8.93 -22.46 -5.05
N SER A 62 -10.19 -22.20 -4.68
CA SER A 62 -11.03 -21.21 -5.37
C SER A 62 -10.50 -19.79 -5.19
N GLN A 63 -10.68 -18.94 -6.21
CA GLN A 63 -10.21 -17.55 -6.19
C GLN A 63 -10.81 -16.73 -5.05
N VAL A 64 -12.09 -16.96 -4.73
CA VAL A 64 -12.79 -16.29 -3.62
C VAL A 64 -12.08 -16.55 -2.29
N ARG A 65 -11.78 -17.82 -2.01
CA ARG A 65 -11.13 -18.21 -0.76
C ARG A 65 -9.66 -17.78 -0.74
N LEU A 66 -8.97 -17.83 -1.89
CA LEU A 66 -7.59 -17.37 -2.04
C LEU A 66 -7.47 -15.87 -1.73
N ASN A 67 -8.34 -15.05 -2.34
CA ASN A 67 -8.34 -13.61 -2.16
C ASN A 67 -8.64 -13.22 -0.71
N GLY A 68 -9.62 -13.87 -0.07
CA GLY A 68 -9.93 -13.66 1.34
C GLY A 68 -8.74 -13.94 2.25
N LEU A 69 -8.06 -15.08 2.07
CA LEU A 69 -6.87 -15.39 2.86
C LEU A 69 -5.70 -14.44 2.56
N ALA A 70 -5.52 -14.02 1.30
CA ALA A 70 -4.48 -13.08 0.91
C ALA A 70 -4.69 -11.74 1.60
N MET A 71 -5.93 -11.24 1.64
CA MET A 71 -6.31 -10.02 2.34
C MET A 71 -6.00 -10.12 3.84
N CYS A 72 -6.39 -11.20 4.52
CA CYS A 72 -6.06 -11.40 5.94
C CYS A 72 -4.54 -11.48 6.19
N CYS A 73 -3.76 -12.02 5.24
CA CYS A 73 -2.31 -12.14 5.37
C CYS A 73 -1.56 -10.83 5.12
N ILE A 74 -2.06 -9.99 4.19
CA ILE A 74 -1.49 -8.68 3.86
C ILE A 74 -1.83 -7.70 4.99
N GLU A 75 -3.10 -7.67 5.41
CA GLU A 75 -3.63 -6.75 6.44
C GLU A 75 -3.52 -7.33 7.86
N LYS A 76 -2.60 -8.27 8.09
CA LYS A 76 -2.48 -8.95 9.38
C LYS A 76 -2.30 -7.98 10.55
N ASN A 77 -1.53 -6.91 10.38
CA ASN A 77 -1.30 -5.92 11.44
C ASN A 77 -2.59 -5.20 11.85
N MET A 78 -3.47 -4.92 10.87
CA MET A 78 -4.77 -4.32 11.13
C MET A 78 -5.74 -5.36 11.70
N LEU A 79 -5.65 -6.62 11.27
CA LEU A 79 -6.44 -7.70 11.86
C LEU A 79 -6.09 -7.94 13.33
N ASP A 80 -4.81 -7.86 13.70
CA ASP A 80 -4.34 -8.04 15.07
C ASP A 80 -4.82 -6.91 16.01
N SER A 81 -5.25 -5.74 15.49
CA SER A 81 -5.85 -4.65 16.28
C SER A 81 -7.37 -4.71 16.38
N ILE A 82 -8.03 -5.60 15.62
CA ILE A 82 -9.48 -5.76 15.63
C ILE A 82 -9.88 -6.77 16.70
N ASN A 83 -10.90 -6.43 17.50
CA ASN A 83 -11.41 -7.34 18.53
C ASN A 83 -12.28 -8.43 17.90
N ILE A 84 -11.79 -9.67 17.90
CA ILE A 84 -12.47 -10.81 17.26
C ILE A 84 -13.80 -11.14 17.95
N ASP A 85 -13.91 -10.93 19.27
CA ASP A 85 -15.14 -11.22 20.02
C ASP A 85 -16.31 -10.37 19.52
N THR A 86 -16.06 -9.10 19.21
CA THR A 86 -17.09 -8.21 18.62
C THR A 86 -17.60 -8.69 17.26
N ILE A 87 -16.74 -9.32 16.46
CA ILE A 87 -17.12 -9.87 15.15
C ILE A 87 -17.97 -11.13 15.35
N ILE A 88 -17.62 -11.97 16.32
CA ILE A 88 -18.38 -13.17 16.65
C ILE A 88 -19.78 -12.77 17.11
N ASP A 89 -19.90 -11.80 18.01
CA ASP A 89 -21.19 -11.31 18.51
C ASP A 89 -22.06 -10.71 17.39
N ASP A 90 -21.47 -9.90 16.49
CA ASP A 90 -22.18 -9.37 15.31
C ASP A 90 -22.68 -10.50 14.39
N PHE A 91 -21.84 -11.51 14.13
CA PHE A 91 -22.20 -12.65 13.31
C PHE A 91 -23.34 -13.48 13.94
N VAL A 92 -23.31 -13.69 15.26
CA VAL A 92 -24.38 -14.37 15.99
C VAL A 92 -25.67 -13.54 15.92
N SER A 93 -25.60 -12.23 16.11
CA SER A 93 -26.78 -11.35 16.09
C SER A 93 -27.49 -11.29 14.73
N LYS A 94 -26.76 -11.46 13.62
CA LYS A 94 -27.30 -11.44 12.25
C LYS A 94 -27.80 -12.78 11.75
N ASN A 95 -27.39 -13.88 12.38
CA ASN A 95 -27.85 -15.23 12.06
C ASN A 95 -28.91 -15.76 13.04
N ALA A 96 -29.34 -14.92 13.99
CA ALA A 96 -30.52 -15.12 14.83
C ALA A 96 -31.78 -14.64 14.12
#